data_AF-A0A7Z9QL47-F1
#
_entry.id   AF-A0A7Z9QL47-F1
#
_cell.length_a   1.000
_cell.length_b   1.000
_cell.length_c   1.000
_cell.angle_alpha   90.00
_cell.angle_beta   90.00
_cell.angle_gamma   90.00
#
_symmetry.space_group_name_H-M   'P 1'
#
loop_
_entity.id
_entity.type
_entity.pdbx_description
1 polymer ?
#
loop_
_entity_poly.entity_id
_entity_poly.type
_entity_poly.pdbx_seq_one_letter_code
_entity_poly.pdbx_strand_id
1 'polypeptide(L)'
;MSEKQPNFTSGRRLARNVLWNLLGTGAPLLVAIVAIPILIDGLGTARFGVLTLAWMVVGYFSLFDLGLGRALTKLVAEKLGKGLDDEIPALIWTAISLMTVLGVLGAVVVAALSPWLVVGVLKIPLDLQPETLTAFYLLAASIPIVIGTTGLRGILEAHQL
;
A
#
# COMPACT_ATOMS: atom_id res chain seq x y z
N MET A 1 -51.92 16.19 -2.59
CA MET A 1 -50.94 17.03 -1.88
C MET A 1 -49.56 16.54 -2.31
N SER A 2 -48.85 17.29 -3.15
CA SER A 2 -47.59 16.86 -3.78
C SER A 2 -46.43 17.14 -2.83
N GLU A 3 -45.86 16.10 -2.27
CA GLU A 3 -44.71 16.17 -1.36
C GLU A 3 -43.45 16.46 -2.20
N LYS A 4 -42.99 17.71 -2.19
CA LYS A 4 -41.74 18.12 -2.84
C LYS A 4 -40.57 17.45 -2.12
N GLN A 5 -39.97 16.45 -2.78
CA GLN A 5 -38.74 15.84 -2.29
C GLN A 5 -37.60 16.87 -2.24
N PRO A 6 -36.77 16.90 -1.18
CA PRO A 6 -35.69 17.87 -1.06
C PRO A 6 -34.58 17.53 -2.07
N ASN A 7 -34.26 18.46 -2.97
CA ASN A 7 -33.11 18.34 -3.87
C ASN A 7 -31.79 18.45 -3.06
N PHE A 8 -31.24 17.31 -2.65
CA PHE A 8 -30.05 17.25 -1.78
C PHE A 8 -28.70 17.51 -2.49
N THR A 9 -28.67 17.80 -3.78
CA THR A 9 -27.43 18.08 -4.52
C THR A 9 -27.36 19.54 -4.98
N SER A 10 -27.31 20.47 -4.02
CA SER A 10 -27.00 21.87 -4.36
C SER A 10 -25.65 21.92 -5.10
N GLY A 11 -25.62 22.42 -6.33
CA GLY A 11 -24.40 22.42 -7.18
C GLY A 11 -23.18 23.04 -6.49
N ARG A 12 -23.39 23.94 -5.53
CA ARG A 12 -22.34 24.52 -4.68
C ARG A 12 -21.67 23.51 -3.72
N ARG A 13 -22.43 22.60 -3.12
CA ARG A 13 -21.87 21.51 -2.28
C ARG A 13 -21.13 20.49 -3.13
N LEU A 14 -21.66 20.18 -4.31
CA LEU A 14 -21.02 19.27 -5.27
C LEU A 14 -19.69 19.86 -5.75
N ALA A 15 -19.68 21.13 -6.20
CA ALA A 15 -18.46 21.83 -6.62
C ALA A 15 -17.41 21.91 -5.51
N ARG A 16 -17.84 22.19 -4.27
CA ARG A 16 -16.93 22.20 -3.10
C ARG A 16 -16.35 20.82 -2.81
N ASN A 17 -17.15 19.76 -2.89
CA ASN A 17 -16.67 18.39 -2.68
C ASN A 17 -15.71 17.95 -3.79
N VAL A 18 -16.00 18.29 -5.04
CA VAL A 18 -15.09 18.06 -6.18
C VAL A 18 -13.78 18.81 -5.99
N LEU A 19 -13.82 20.08 -5.57
CA LEU A 19 -12.62 20.87 -5.26
C LEU A 19 -11.80 20.24 -4.13
N TRP A 20 -12.43 19.83 -3.03
CA TRP A 20 -11.72 19.13 -1.95
C TRP A 20 -11.12 17.80 -2.40
N ASN A 21 -11.81 17.06 -3.27
CA ASN A 21 -11.32 15.79 -3.79
C ASN A 21 -10.13 16.00 -4.77
N LEU A 22 -10.23 17.01 -5.64
CA LEU A 22 -9.17 17.41 -6.56
C LEU A 22 -7.95 17.94 -5.82
N LEU A 23 -8.14 18.77 -4.79
CA LEU A 23 -7.04 19.26 -3.94
C LEU A 23 -6.42 18.12 -3.14
N GLY A 24 -7.24 17.23 -2.57
CA GLY A 24 -6.75 16.05 -1.83
C GLY A 24 -5.93 15.10 -2.71
N THR A 25 -6.35 14.91 -3.96
CA THR A 25 -5.66 14.04 -4.93
C THR A 25 -4.47 14.75 -5.60
N GLY A 26 -4.58 16.06 -5.84
CA GLY A 26 -3.60 16.86 -6.57
C GLY A 26 -2.47 17.42 -5.70
N ALA A 27 -2.70 17.64 -4.39
CA ALA A 27 -1.65 18.12 -3.50
C ALA A 27 -0.41 17.21 -3.45
N PRO A 28 -0.53 15.86 -3.37
CA PRO A 28 0.63 14.97 -3.44
C PRO A 28 1.43 15.13 -4.74
N LEU A 29 0.76 15.40 -5.87
CA LEU A 29 1.42 15.59 -7.16
C LEU A 29 2.26 16.88 -7.16
N LEU A 30 1.73 17.98 -6.63
CA LEU A 30 2.46 19.25 -6.51
C LEU A 30 3.68 19.11 -5.60
N VAL A 31 3.53 18.40 -4.49
CA VAL A 31 4.65 18.09 -3.58
C VAL A 31 5.70 17.26 -4.30
N ALA A 32 5.30 16.25 -5.09
CA ALA A 32 6.23 15.42 -5.85
C ALA A 32 7.06 16.24 -6.86
N ILE A 33 6.44 17.20 -7.56
CA ILE A 33 7.15 18.07 -8.53
C ILE A 33 8.29 18.84 -7.87
N VAL A 34 8.13 19.29 -6.62
CA VAL A 34 9.17 20.02 -5.88
C VAL A 34 10.15 19.05 -5.21
N ALA A 35 9.67 17.92 -4.69
CA ALA A 35 10.50 16.96 -3.97
C ALA A 35 11.44 16.18 -4.88
N ILE A 36 11.00 15.80 -6.09
CA ILE A 36 11.82 15.03 -7.05
C ILE A 36 13.15 15.71 -7.36
N PRO A 37 13.23 16.99 -7.79
CA PRO A 37 14.51 17.63 -8.07
C PRO A 37 15.39 17.74 -6.82
N ILE A 38 14.83 18.04 -5.65
CA ILE A 38 15.58 18.08 -4.38
C ILE A 38 16.17 16.71 -4.03
N LEU A 39 15.40 15.64 -4.23
CA LEU A 39 15.86 14.27 -4.01
C LEU A 39 16.95 13.86 -5.00
N ILE A 40 16.82 14.25 -6.28
CA ILE A 40 17.83 13.97 -7.31
C ILE A 40 19.12 14.72 -7.00
N ASP A 41 19.06 16.00 -6.60
CA ASP A 41 20.24 16.79 -6.24
C ASP A 41 20.92 16.26 -4.97
N GLY A 42 20.14 15.83 -3.97
CA GLY A 42 20.68 15.31 -2.71
C GLY A 42 21.24 13.89 -2.79
N LEU A 43 20.60 13.00 -3.56
CA LEU A 43 20.97 11.58 -3.63
C LEU A 43 21.84 11.26 -4.86
N GLY A 44 21.76 12.08 -5.90
CA GLY A 44 22.25 11.77 -7.24
C GLY A 44 21.28 10.87 -8.01
N THR A 45 21.41 10.89 -9.34
CA THR A 45 20.50 10.19 -10.26
C THR A 45 20.49 8.67 -10.06
N ALA A 46 21.64 8.07 -9.75
CA ALA A 46 21.75 6.62 -9.54
C ALA A 46 20.96 6.15 -8.30
N ARG A 47 21.13 6.82 -7.16
CA ARG A 47 20.42 6.50 -5.91
C ARG A 47 18.92 6.79 -6.02
N PHE A 48 18.54 7.87 -6.68
CA PHE A 48 17.13 8.15 -6.96
C PHE A 48 16.51 7.07 -7.84
N GLY A 49 17.22 6.59 -8.87
CA GLY A 49 16.79 5.48 -9.72
C GLY A 49 16.48 4.21 -8.91
N VAL A 50 17.39 3.83 -8.01
CA VAL A 50 17.20 2.74 -7.05
C VAL A 50 15.95 2.94 -6.19
N LEU A 51 15.75 4.15 -5.64
CA LEU A 51 14.58 4.49 -4.84
C LEU A 51 13.25 4.37 -5.62
N THR A 52 13.22 4.79 -6.89
CA THR A 52 12.03 4.62 -7.73
C THR A 52 11.71 3.15 -8.00
N LEU A 53 12.73 2.31 -8.23
CA LEU A 53 12.55 0.88 -8.43
C LEU A 53 12.06 0.19 -7.15
N ALA A 54 12.62 0.59 -6.01
CA ALA A 54 12.17 0.18 -4.70
C ALA A 54 10.68 0.48 -4.47
N TRP A 55 10.25 1.71 -4.75
CA TRP A 55 8.83 2.08 -4.67
C TRP A 55 7.96 1.27 -5.62
N MET A 56 8.44 1.00 -6.84
CA MET A 56 7.72 0.16 -7.80
C MET A 56 7.52 -1.25 -7.26
N VAL A 57 8.56 -1.86 -6.69
CA VAL A 57 8.47 -3.19 -6.05
C VAL A 57 7.47 -3.18 -4.90
N VAL A 58 7.58 -2.22 -3.97
CA VAL A 58 6.64 -2.09 -2.84
C VAL A 58 5.20 -1.88 -3.32
N GLY A 59 5.01 -1.04 -4.34
CA GLY A 59 3.70 -0.79 -4.94
C GLY A 59 3.08 -2.04 -5.56
N TYR A 60 3.87 -2.82 -6.31
CA TYR A 60 3.40 -4.10 -6.88
C TYR A 60 3.14 -5.15 -5.80
N PHE A 61 3.97 -5.23 -4.76
CA PHE A 61 3.71 -6.14 -3.62
C PHE A 61 2.46 -5.74 -2.83
N SER A 62 2.13 -4.45 -2.76
CA SER A 62 0.87 -3.98 -2.16
C SER A 62 -0.34 -4.46 -2.96
N LEU A 63 -0.24 -4.56 -4.29
CA LEU A 63 -1.26 -5.22 -5.13
C LEU A 63 -1.30 -6.73 -4.89
N PHE A 64 -0.15 -7.31 -4.53
CA PHE A 64 0.04 -8.72 -4.20
C PHE A 64 -0.50 -9.14 -2.82
N ASP A 65 -1.13 -8.23 -2.05
CA ASP A 65 -2.02 -8.64 -0.95
C ASP A 65 -3.23 -9.46 -1.49
N LEU A 66 -3.32 -9.73 -2.81
CA LEU A 66 -4.32 -10.56 -3.50
C LEU A 66 -5.78 -10.16 -3.21
N GLY A 67 -5.99 -8.97 -2.62
CA GLY A 67 -7.28 -8.56 -2.09
C GLY A 67 -7.68 -9.22 -0.75
N LEU A 68 -6.75 -9.86 -0.04
CA LEU A 68 -6.97 -10.49 1.26
C LEU A 68 -7.48 -9.49 2.30
N GLY A 69 -6.97 -8.25 2.34
CA GLY A 69 -7.53 -7.20 3.20
C GLY A 69 -9.02 -6.97 2.92
N ARG A 70 -9.40 -6.83 1.65
CA ARG A 70 -10.80 -6.64 1.22
C ARG A 70 -11.67 -7.87 1.48
N ALA A 71 -11.11 -9.07 1.28
CA ALA A 71 -11.80 -10.32 1.55
C ALA A 71 -12.07 -10.48 3.05
N LEU A 72 -11.09 -10.15 3.89
CA LEU A 72 -11.23 -10.15 5.34
C LEU A 72 -12.32 -9.15 5.79
N THR A 73 -12.28 -7.91 5.28
CA THR A 73 -13.32 -6.92 5.57
C THR A 73 -14.71 -7.43 5.25
N LYS A 74 -14.91 -7.99 4.05
CA LYS A 74 -16.20 -8.54 3.62
C LYS A 74 -16.66 -9.67 4.54
N LEU A 75 -15.78 -10.60 4.87
CA LEU A 75 -16.13 -11.81 5.60
C LEU A 75 -16.39 -11.53 7.09
N VAL A 76 -15.65 -10.57 7.69
CA VAL A 76 -15.94 -10.06 9.03
C VAL A 76 -17.29 -9.33 9.06
N ALA A 77 -17.55 -8.43 8.11
CA ALA A 77 -18.83 -7.70 8.03
C ALA A 77 -20.02 -8.67 7.85
N GLU A 78 -19.87 -9.72 7.05
CA GLU A 78 -20.91 -10.74 6.86
C GLU A 78 -21.21 -11.53 8.15
N LYS A 79 -20.16 -11.87 8.93
CA LYS A 79 -20.31 -12.59 10.20
C LYS A 79 -20.93 -11.71 11.28
N LEU A 80 -20.53 -10.43 11.35
CA LEU A 80 -21.09 -9.43 12.25
C LEU A 80 -22.59 -9.21 11.97
N GLY A 81 -22.99 -9.09 10.69
CA GLY A 81 -24.40 -8.95 10.30
C GLY A 81 -25.27 -10.19 10.58
N LYS A 82 -24.65 -11.37 10.77
CA LYS A 82 -25.32 -12.62 11.13
C LYS A 82 -25.31 -12.91 12.64
N GLY A 83 -24.70 -12.05 13.46
CA GLY A 83 -24.56 -12.27 14.90
C GLY A 83 -23.64 -13.44 15.26
N LEU A 84 -22.71 -13.81 14.37
CA LEU A 84 -21.77 -14.92 14.55
C LEU A 84 -20.42 -14.40 15.07
N ASP A 85 -20.47 -13.61 16.14
CA ASP A 85 -19.31 -12.86 16.66
C ASP A 85 -18.19 -13.80 17.14
N ASP A 86 -18.55 -14.98 17.62
CA ASP A 86 -17.61 -16.01 18.10
C ASP A 86 -16.68 -16.55 17.00
N GLU A 87 -17.08 -16.46 15.72
CA GLU A 87 -16.28 -16.92 14.58
C GLU A 87 -15.29 -15.87 14.07
N ILE A 88 -15.47 -14.60 14.42
CA ILE A 88 -14.65 -13.47 13.94
C ILE A 88 -13.18 -13.60 14.37
N PRO A 89 -12.84 -13.96 15.63
CA PRO A 89 -11.45 -14.09 16.04
C PRO A 89 -10.69 -15.18 15.28
N ALA A 90 -11.32 -16.33 15.03
CA ALA A 90 -10.71 -17.43 14.28
C ALA A 90 -10.43 -17.03 12.82
N LEU A 91 -11.35 -16.25 12.24
CA LEU A 91 -11.18 -15.71 10.89
C LEU A 91 -10.01 -14.72 10.83
N ILE A 92 -9.95 -13.79 11.78
CA ILE A 92 -8.86 -12.80 11.88
C ILE A 92 -7.50 -13.51 11.99
N TRP A 93 -7.37 -14.50 12.87
CA TRP A 93 -6.12 -15.25 13.03
C TRP A 93 -5.72 -15.99 11.75
N THR A 94 -6.69 -16.59 11.06
CA THR A 94 -6.45 -17.28 9.77
C THR A 94 -5.96 -16.30 8.71
N ALA A 95 -6.59 -15.12 8.60
CA ALA A 95 -6.18 -14.11 7.62
C ALA A 95 -4.81 -13.50 7.95
N ILE A 96 -4.56 -13.14 9.21
CA ILE A 96 -3.27 -12.58 9.64
C ILE A 96 -2.14 -13.59 9.45
N SER A 97 -2.34 -14.87 9.78
CA SER A 97 -1.34 -15.91 9.57
C SER A 97 -1.03 -16.13 8.09
N LEU A 98 -2.06 -16.20 7.24
CA LEU A 98 -1.89 -16.32 5.79
C LEU A 98 -1.14 -15.11 5.21
N MET A 99 -1.55 -13.89 5.58
CA MET A 99 -0.90 -12.64 5.20
C MET A 99 0.58 -12.60 5.65
N THR A 100 0.86 -13.05 6.87
CA THR A 100 2.23 -13.12 7.40
C THR A 100 3.08 -14.10 6.61
N VAL A 101 2.57 -15.30 6.33
CA VAL A 101 3.28 -16.31 5.53
C VAL A 101 3.57 -15.78 4.12
N LEU A 102 2.58 -15.19 3.45
CA LEU A 102 2.77 -14.60 2.13
C LEU A 102 3.74 -13.42 2.16
N GLY A 103 3.68 -12.58 3.19
CA GLY A 103 4.61 -11.47 3.35
C GLY A 103 6.05 -11.93 3.56
N VAL A 104 6.26 -12.96 4.39
CA VAL A 104 7.60 -13.56 4.59
C VAL A 104 8.09 -14.22 3.31
N LEU A 105 7.25 -14.95 2.58
CA LEU A 105 7.62 -15.53 1.28
C LEU A 105 8.00 -14.44 0.28
N GLY A 106 7.23 -13.36 0.18
CA GLY A 106 7.55 -12.20 -0.65
C GLY A 106 8.88 -11.55 -0.27
N ALA A 107 9.13 -11.35 1.03
CA ALA A 107 10.40 -10.84 1.54
C ALA A 107 11.59 -11.72 1.15
N VAL A 108 11.47 -13.04 1.31
CA VAL A 108 12.52 -14.00 0.93
C VAL A 108 12.77 -13.96 -0.58
N VAL A 109 11.73 -13.93 -1.41
CA VAL A 109 11.86 -13.84 -2.87
C VAL A 109 12.58 -12.55 -3.27
N VAL A 110 12.20 -11.40 -2.72
CA VAL A 110 12.85 -10.12 -3.01
C VAL A 110 14.30 -10.12 -2.55
N ALA A 111 14.58 -10.58 -1.33
CA ALA A 111 15.94 -10.67 -0.81
C ALA A 111 16.81 -11.60 -1.69
N ALA A 112 16.31 -12.76 -2.09
CA ALA A 112 17.03 -13.70 -2.94
C ALA A 112 17.31 -13.14 -4.35
N LEU A 113 16.37 -12.37 -4.91
CA LEU A 113 16.52 -11.74 -6.23
C LEU A 113 17.38 -10.47 -6.20
N SER A 114 17.57 -9.86 -5.02
CA SER A 114 18.26 -8.56 -4.89
C SER A 114 19.68 -8.55 -5.47
N PRO A 115 20.57 -9.53 -5.21
CA PRO A 115 21.91 -9.57 -5.83
C PRO A 115 21.87 -9.63 -7.35
N TRP A 116 20.99 -10.46 -7.91
CA TRP A 116 20.82 -10.57 -9.35
C TRP A 116 20.25 -9.28 -9.95
N LEU A 117 19.30 -8.63 -9.26
CA LEU A 117 18.73 -7.36 -9.69
C LEU A 117 19.79 -6.26 -9.73
N VAL A 118 20.56 -6.11 -8.66
CA VAL A 118 21.57 -5.04 -8.49
C VAL A 118 22.72 -5.19 -9.50
N VAL A 119 23.24 -6.41 -9.67
CA VAL A 119 24.42 -6.65 -10.51
C VAL A 119 24.03 -6.88 -11.97
N GLY A 120 23.03 -7.72 -12.23
CA GLY A 120 22.70 -8.18 -13.58
C GLY A 120 21.74 -7.29 -14.34
N VAL A 121 20.66 -6.85 -13.69
CA VAL A 121 19.57 -6.12 -14.35
C VAL A 121 19.80 -4.61 -14.30
N LEU A 122 20.06 -4.08 -13.12
CA LEU A 122 20.20 -2.64 -12.85
C LEU A 122 21.61 -2.11 -13.16
N LYS A 123 22.59 -3.00 -13.32
CA LYS A 123 23.99 -2.68 -13.65
C LYS A 123 24.54 -1.56 -12.76
N ILE A 124 24.30 -1.67 -11.46
CA ILE A 124 24.70 -0.65 -10.48
C ILE A 124 26.25 -0.61 -10.41
N PRO A 125 26.86 0.58 -10.48
CA PRO A 125 28.30 0.76 -10.29
C PRO A 125 28.82 0.07 -9.03
N LEU A 126 30.01 -0.54 -9.11
CA LEU A 126 30.58 -1.41 -8.05
C LEU A 126 30.67 -0.72 -6.69
N ASP A 127 30.89 0.58 -6.67
CA ASP A 127 30.95 1.45 -5.50
C ASP A 127 29.60 1.62 -4.79
N LEU A 128 28.48 1.52 -5.51
CA LEU A 128 27.12 1.69 -4.98
C LEU A 128 26.38 0.37 -4.72
N GLN A 129 26.93 -0.77 -5.16
CA GLN A 129 26.32 -2.09 -4.94
C GLN A 129 26.06 -2.42 -3.46
N PRO A 130 26.99 -2.23 -2.50
CA PRO A 130 26.73 -2.58 -1.11
C PRO A 130 25.61 -1.72 -0.50
N GLU A 131 25.61 -0.42 -0.77
CA GLU A 131 24.57 0.51 -0.31
C GLU A 131 23.19 0.12 -0.89
N THR A 132 23.16 -0.19 -2.19
CA THR A 132 21.94 -0.61 -2.88
C THR A 132 21.42 -1.94 -2.33
N LEU A 133 22.28 -2.93 -2.12
CA LEU A 133 21.89 -4.22 -1.56
C LEU A 133 21.29 -4.08 -0.17
N THR A 134 21.90 -3.28 0.71
CA THR A 134 21.34 -3.00 2.03
C THR A 134 19.95 -2.36 1.92
N ALA A 135 19.77 -1.40 1.02
CA ALA A 135 18.46 -0.78 0.78
C ALA A 135 17.42 -1.82 0.33
N PHE A 136 17.77 -2.70 -0.61
CA PHE A 136 16.89 -3.78 -1.09
C PHE A 136 16.53 -4.80 0.00
N TYR A 137 17.46 -5.15 0.90
CA TYR A 137 17.15 -6.00 2.04
C TYR A 137 16.25 -5.33 3.06
N LEU A 138 16.43 -4.04 3.33
CA LEU A 138 15.52 -3.26 4.18
C LEU A 138 14.11 -3.19 3.56
N LEU A 139 14.01 -3.03 2.24
CA LEU A 139 12.75 -3.10 1.51
C LEU A 139 12.09 -4.47 1.64
N ALA A 140 12.84 -5.55 1.42
CA ALA A 140 12.35 -6.91 1.59
C ALA A 140 11.79 -7.12 3.01
N ALA A 141 12.52 -6.67 4.03
CA ALA A 141 12.09 -6.76 5.43
C ALA A 141 10.83 -5.93 5.75
N SER A 142 10.54 -4.89 4.95
CA SER A 142 9.32 -4.08 5.12
C SER A 142 8.05 -4.77 4.57
N ILE A 143 8.17 -5.72 3.65
CA ILE A 143 7.02 -6.37 2.97
C ILE A 143 6.04 -7.03 3.96
N PRO A 144 6.47 -7.86 4.94
CA PRO A 144 5.56 -8.47 5.89
C PRO A 144 4.84 -7.43 6.76
N ILE A 145 5.53 -6.32 7.08
CA ILE A 145 4.95 -5.22 7.86
C ILE A 145 3.84 -4.55 7.06
N VAL A 146 4.10 -4.21 5.79
CA VAL A 146 3.12 -3.56 4.91
C VAL A 146 1.89 -4.44 4.75
N ILE A 147 2.05 -5.72 4.43
CA ILE A 147 0.93 -6.67 4.29
C ILE A 147 0.20 -6.88 5.62
N GLY A 148 0.92 -6.93 6.75
CA GLY A 148 0.27 -6.98 8.07
C GLY A 148 -0.61 -5.76 8.34
N THR A 149 -0.16 -4.56 7.95
CA THR A 149 -0.96 -3.34 8.14
C THR A 149 -2.22 -3.29 7.28
N THR A 150 -2.25 -3.91 6.09
CA THR A 150 -3.47 -3.96 5.26
C THR A 150 -4.54 -4.83 5.92
N GLY A 151 -4.15 -5.98 6.50
CA GLY A 151 -5.06 -6.83 7.28
C GLY A 151 -5.67 -6.12 8.48
N LEU A 152 -4.85 -5.42 9.27
CA LEU A 152 -5.33 -4.66 10.44
C LEU A 152 -6.32 -3.55 10.04
N ARG A 153 -6.03 -2.81 8.96
CA ARG A 153 -6.94 -1.80 8.42
C ARG A 153 -8.26 -2.42 7.96
N GLY A 154 -8.20 -3.57 7.28
CA GLY A 154 -9.40 -4.28 6.82
C GLY A 154 -10.32 -4.72 7.95
N ILE A 155 -9.77 -5.12 9.10
CA ILE A 155 -10.55 -5.44 10.30
C ILE A 155 -11.24 -4.19 10.86
N LEU A 156 -10.52 -3.06 10.95
CA LEU A 156 -11.08 -1.81 11.44
C LEU A 156 -12.21 -1.28 10.53
N GLU A 157 -12.03 -1.39 9.21
CA GLU A 157 -13.04 -1.01 8.23
C GLU A 157 -14.30 -1.90 8.34
N ALA A 158 -14.16 -3.18 8.67
CA ALA A 158 -15.29 -4.09 8.81
C ALA A 158 -16.24 -3.72 9.95
N HIS A 159 -15.71 -3.13 11.03
CA HIS A 159 -16.52 -2.65 12.15
C HIS A 159 -17.20 -1.30 11.90
N GLN A 160 -16.83 -0.59 10.82
CA GLN A 160 -17.42 0.69 10.44
C GLN A 160 -18.48 0.56 9.33
N LEU A 161 -18.64 -0.64 8.75
CA LEU A 161 -19.62 -0.99 7.73
C LEU A 161 -20.91 -1.52 8.36
#